data_AF-A0A6I0JKN4-F1
#
_entry.id   AF-A0A6I0JKN4-F1
#
_cell.length_a   1.000
_cell.length_b   1.000
_cell.length_c   1.000
_cell.angle_alpha   90.00
_cell.angle_beta   90.00
_cell.angle_gamma   90.00
#
_symmetry.space_group_name_H-M   'P 1'
#
loop_
_entity.id
_entity.type
_entity.pdbx_description
1 polymer ?
#
loop_
_entity_poly.entity_id
_entity_poly.type
_entity_poly.pdbx_seq_one_letter_code
_entity_poly.pdbx_strand_id
1 'polypeptide(L)'
;SLDVTAEINFFLDQCMDAASQVADAITLTENTGVFNPLSDSEYSGWNPYFEMFSAEDMSGYSEVLFWKDYLRSGSINISHGAPNYIYSGGNNGMLRSYVQTFLMENGLPWYASNSGFKGDSRIQEEKEGRDQRLQLFLFGEKDKQAPRADGDGTMPEFGEPALFELQEVRDLTGYRIRKCLTYKKDQIISGSDQSTTGCIIYRGVEAYLNYLEAYYLRNGKVDGKAAQYWTAIRKRGGVDTDYEKTIRNTDMSKEVDWAKYSGSTLVDATLFNIRRERRCEFIGEGMRWDDLMRWRAMDQLLTTKYIPEGFNFWDEAYDDYVAMKNDKGEPKYKIVSDGSSTANMS
;
A
#
# COMPACT_ATOMS: atom_id res chain seq x y z
N SER A 1 -1.48 44.44 -2.05
CA SER A 1 -1.52 43.26 -1.15
C SER A 1 -1.62 42.03 -2.02
N LEU A 2 -1.06 40.90 -1.59
CA LEU A 2 -1.22 39.62 -2.28
C LEU A 2 -2.66 39.12 -2.04
N ASP A 3 -3.40 38.85 -3.12
CA ASP A 3 -4.70 38.18 -3.03
C ASP A 3 -4.47 36.66 -3.01
N VAL A 4 -4.32 36.13 -1.81
CA VAL A 4 -4.03 34.71 -1.57
C VAL A 4 -5.13 33.81 -2.14
N THR A 5 -6.39 34.24 -2.11
CA THR A 5 -7.50 33.43 -2.65
C THR A 5 -7.44 33.36 -4.17
N ALA A 6 -7.16 34.48 -4.84
CA ALA A 6 -6.98 34.49 -6.28
C ALA A 6 -5.78 33.63 -6.70
N GLU A 7 -4.67 33.68 -5.96
CA GLU A 7 -3.47 32.88 -6.23
C GLU A 7 -3.71 31.38 -6.03
N ILE A 8 -4.39 30.98 -4.95
CA ILE A 8 -4.80 29.58 -4.75
C ILE A 8 -5.67 29.09 -5.91
N ASN A 9 -6.68 29.87 -6.30
CA ASN A 9 -7.57 29.50 -7.40
C ASN A 9 -6.81 29.34 -8.72
N PHE A 10 -5.85 30.23 -9.00
CA PHE A 10 -4.99 30.10 -10.16
C PHE A 10 -4.25 28.75 -10.18
N PHE A 11 -3.57 28.37 -9.09
CA PHE A 11 -2.83 27.11 -9.05
C PHE A 11 -3.75 25.87 -9.09
N LEU A 12 -4.94 25.93 -8.49
CA LEU A 12 -5.92 24.86 -8.60
C LEU A 12 -6.41 24.70 -10.04
N ASP A 13 -6.68 25.82 -10.74
CA ASP A 13 -7.10 25.81 -12.14
C ASP A 13 -5.97 25.27 -13.06
N GLN A 14 -4.71 25.65 -12.81
CA GLN A 14 -3.55 25.09 -13.53
C GLN A 14 -3.36 23.59 -13.27
N CYS A 15 -3.53 23.15 -12.03
CA CYS A 15 -3.46 21.73 -11.66
C CYS A 15 -4.51 20.91 -12.41
N MET A 16 -5.77 21.36 -12.40
CA MET A 16 -6.86 20.68 -13.09
C MET A 16 -6.63 20.61 -14.61
N ASP A 17 -6.19 21.71 -15.23
CA ASP A 17 -5.89 21.73 -16.67
C ASP A 17 -4.81 20.71 -17.03
N ALA A 18 -3.64 20.80 -16.39
CA ALA A 18 -2.52 19.89 -16.66
C ALA A 18 -2.83 18.43 -16.33
N ALA A 19 -3.50 18.18 -15.19
CA ALA A 19 -3.87 16.84 -14.78
C ALA A 19 -4.87 16.20 -15.74
N SER A 20 -5.84 16.96 -16.26
CA SER A 20 -6.80 16.41 -17.20
C SER A 20 -6.17 15.96 -18.51
N GLN A 21 -5.15 16.68 -19.01
CA GLN A 21 -4.42 16.30 -20.23
C GLN A 21 -3.75 14.93 -20.12
N VAL A 22 -3.24 14.59 -18.93
CA VAL A 22 -2.60 13.29 -18.66
C VAL A 22 -3.66 12.23 -18.38
N ALA A 23 -4.62 12.53 -17.50
CA ALA A 23 -5.63 11.56 -17.08
C ALA A 23 -6.50 11.08 -18.25
N ASP A 24 -6.86 11.99 -19.18
CA ASP A 24 -7.67 11.64 -20.36
C ASP A 24 -6.87 10.87 -21.43
N ALA A 25 -5.54 10.89 -21.37
CA ALA A 25 -4.66 10.29 -22.39
C ALA A 25 -4.20 8.86 -22.03
N ILE A 26 -4.44 8.40 -20.81
CA ILE A 26 -4.00 7.08 -20.34
C ILE A 26 -5.18 6.16 -20.07
N THR A 27 -4.89 4.86 -20.05
CA THR A 27 -5.81 3.83 -19.53
C THR A 27 -5.22 3.26 -18.26
N LEU A 28 -6.01 3.23 -17.18
CA LEU A 28 -5.61 2.58 -15.93
C LEU A 28 -5.38 1.08 -16.18
N THR A 29 -4.25 0.56 -15.69
CA THR A 29 -3.92 -0.87 -15.75
C THR A 29 -4.98 -1.67 -15.00
N GLU A 30 -5.51 -2.70 -15.65
CA GLU A 30 -6.59 -3.51 -15.12
C GLU A 30 -6.15 -4.34 -13.90
N ASN A 31 -7.01 -4.34 -12.88
CA ASN A 31 -6.96 -5.29 -11.78
C ASN A 31 -8.00 -6.39 -12.05
N THR A 32 -7.54 -7.64 -12.20
CA THR A 32 -8.40 -8.78 -12.56
C THR A 32 -9.22 -9.32 -11.39
N GLY A 33 -8.94 -8.89 -10.15
CA GLY A 33 -9.49 -9.49 -8.94
C GLY A 33 -8.87 -10.84 -8.57
N VAL A 34 -7.85 -11.30 -9.29
CA VAL A 34 -7.03 -12.46 -8.91
C VAL A 34 -5.86 -11.96 -8.06
N PHE A 35 -5.69 -12.51 -6.85
CA PHE A 35 -4.74 -12.00 -5.85
C PHE A 35 -3.47 -12.84 -5.69
N ASN A 36 -3.40 -14.00 -6.34
CA ASN A 36 -2.24 -14.88 -6.32
C ASN A 36 -2.03 -15.52 -7.70
N PRO A 37 -0.77 -15.84 -8.06
CA PRO A 37 -0.47 -16.79 -9.12
C PRO A 37 -1.32 -18.06 -9.06
N LEU A 38 -1.64 -18.64 -10.22
CA LEU A 38 -2.47 -19.83 -10.30
C LEU A 38 -1.70 -21.11 -9.93
N SER A 39 -0.42 -21.19 -10.28
CA SER A 39 0.44 -22.33 -10.00
C SER A 39 1.92 -21.97 -10.18
N ASP A 40 2.83 -22.83 -9.72
CA ASP A 40 4.29 -22.72 -9.92
C ASP A 40 4.68 -22.58 -11.40
N SER A 41 3.84 -23.06 -12.32
CA SER A 41 4.02 -22.94 -13.78
C SER A 41 3.26 -21.77 -14.42
N GLU A 42 2.33 -21.14 -13.70
CA GLU A 42 1.44 -20.06 -14.19
C GLU A 42 1.50 -18.86 -13.23
N TYR A 43 2.70 -18.24 -13.18
CA TYR A 43 3.03 -17.16 -12.25
C TYR A 43 2.99 -15.74 -12.82
N SER A 44 2.62 -15.61 -14.09
CA SER A 44 2.51 -14.33 -14.84
C SER A 44 1.22 -14.27 -15.66
N GLY A 45 0.74 -13.08 -15.98
CA GLY A 45 -0.50 -12.82 -16.69
C GLY A 45 -1.76 -12.93 -15.82
N TRP A 46 -1.63 -13.07 -14.50
CA TRP A 46 -2.78 -13.26 -13.60
C TRP A 46 -3.38 -11.93 -13.14
N ASN A 47 -2.57 -10.88 -13.01
CA ASN A 47 -3.07 -9.54 -12.67
C ASN A 47 -2.12 -8.44 -13.19
N PRO A 48 -2.46 -7.76 -14.31
CA PRO A 48 -1.62 -6.72 -14.90
C PRO A 48 -1.29 -5.58 -13.93
N TYR A 49 -2.22 -5.21 -13.04
CA TYR A 49 -1.99 -4.15 -12.07
C TYR A 49 -0.93 -4.51 -11.03
N PHE A 50 -0.87 -5.77 -10.58
CA PHE A 50 0.23 -6.24 -9.73
C PHE A 50 1.55 -6.30 -10.51
N GLU A 51 1.52 -6.92 -11.68
CA GLU A 51 2.71 -7.23 -12.48
C GLU A 51 3.39 -5.97 -13.04
N MET A 52 2.64 -4.90 -13.27
CA MET A 52 3.17 -3.60 -13.68
C MET A 52 4.26 -3.09 -12.74
N PHE A 53 4.20 -3.39 -11.44
CA PHE A 53 5.21 -2.94 -10.47
C PHE A 53 6.49 -3.78 -10.44
N SER A 54 6.56 -4.86 -11.23
CA SER A 54 7.74 -5.72 -11.30
C SER A 54 8.05 -6.23 -12.72
N ALA A 55 7.49 -5.59 -13.73
CA ALA A 55 7.85 -5.79 -15.12
C ALA A 55 9.27 -5.27 -15.39
N GLU A 56 10.05 -5.97 -16.21
CA GLU A 56 11.36 -5.49 -16.68
C GLU A 56 11.16 -4.41 -17.76
N ASP A 57 10.31 -4.68 -18.75
CA ASP A 57 9.84 -3.68 -19.72
C ASP A 57 8.44 -3.18 -19.32
N MET A 58 8.35 -1.89 -19.00
CA MET A 58 7.10 -1.24 -18.59
C MET A 58 6.39 -0.50 -19.73
N SER A 59 6.93 -0.53 -20.96
CA SER A 59 6.38 0.20 -22.11
C SER A 59 4.98 -0.28 -22.53
N GLY A 60 4.60 -1.50 -22.15
CA GLY A 60 3.27 -2.06 -22.40
C GLY A 60 2.16 -1.49 -21.53
N TYR A 61 2.47 -0.72 -20.48
CA TYR A 61 1.48 -0.18 -19.56
C TYR A 61 1.21 1.30 -19.88
N SER A 62 0.02 1.60 -20.41
CA SER A 62 -0.39 2.98 -20.70
C SER A 62 -0.30 3.92 -19.51
N GLU A 63 -0.44 3.39 -18.29
CA GLU A 63 -0.39 4.16 -17.05
C GLU A 63 1.05 4.49 -16.60
N VAL A 64 2.09 3.84 -17.15
CA VAL A 64 3.49 4.14 -16.80
C VAL A 64 4.02 5.22 -17.75
N LEU A 65 4.25 6.42 -17.22
CA LEU A 65 4.69 7.58 -18.00
C LEU A 65 6.21 7.70 -18.06
N PHE A 66 6.88 7.32 -16.97
CA PHE A 66 8.33 7.35 -16.85
C PHE A 66 8.78 6.29 -15.85
N TRP A 67 9.75 5.47 -16.23
CA TRP A 67 10.37 4.48 -15.36
C TRP A 67 11.87 4.44 -15.57
N LYS A 68 12.59 4.00 -14.55
CA LYS A 68 14.00 3.65 -14.65
C LYS A 68 14.13 2.21 -15.10
N ASP A 69 14.79 2.02 -16.23
CA ASP A 69 15.16 0.71 -16.78
C ASP A 69 16.47 0.20 -16.16
N TYR A 70 16.59 -1.11 -16.02
CA TYR A 70 17.72 -1.80 -15.42
C TYR A 70 18.18 -2.92 -16.36
N LEU A 71 19.50 -3.05 -16.52
CA LEU A 71 20.06 -3.99 -17.48
C LEU A 71 21.30 -4.67 -16.91
N ARG A 72 21.31 -5.99 -17.04
CA ARG A 72 22.45 -6.85 -16.75
C ARG A 72 22.82 -7.63 -18.01
N SER A 73 23.68 -7.05 -18.84
CA SER A 73 24.10 -7.65 -20.10
C SER A 73 25.51 -7.20 -20.47
N GLY A 74 26.38 -8.17 -20.78
CA GLY A 74 27.79 -7.91 -21.11
C GLY A 74 28.51 -7.16 -19.99
N SER A 75 29.01 -5.96 -20.29
CA SER A 75 29.69 -5.08 -19.32
C SER A 75 28.74 -4.15 -18.55
N ILE A 76 27.44 -4.14 -18.86
CA ILE A 76 26.44 -3.31 -18.18
C ILE A 76 25.87 -4.12 -17.02
N ASN A 77 25.96 -3.58 -15.81
CA ASN A 77 25.41 -4.18 -14.60
C ASN A 77 24.72 -3.09 -13.77
N ILE A 78 23.54 -2.67 -14.22
CA ILE A 78 22.68 -1.72 -13.53
C ILE A 78 21.49 -2.51 -12.99
N SER A 79 21.45 -2.70 -11.67
CA SER A 79 20.47 -3.58 -10.99
C SER A 79 20.08 -3.03 -9.62
N HIS A 80 19.12 -3.68 -8.96
CA HIS A 80 18.69 -3.33 -7.59
C HIS A 80 18.24 -4.57 -6.79
N GLY A 81 18.07 -4.40 -5.48
CA GLY A 81 17.65 -5.48 -4.55
C GLY A 81 16.18 -5.53 -4.18
N ALA A 82 15.36 -4.56 -4.62
CA ALA A 82 13.98 -4.40 -4.12
C ALA A 82 13.16 -5.71 -4.03
N PRO A 83 13.08 -6.59 -5.05
CA PRO A 83 12.31 -7.82 -4.95
C PRO A 83 12.83 -8.78 -3.88
N ASN A 84 14.15 -8.87 -3.71
CA ASN A 84 14.75 -9.68 -2.64
C ASN A 84 14.49 -9.10 -1.25
N TYR A 85 14.58 -7.77 -1.09
CA TYR A 85 14.25 -7.11 0.18
C TYR A 85 12.77 -7.24 0.56
N ILE A 86 11.87 -7.17 -0.42
CA ILE A 86 10.44 -7.44 -0.21
C ILE A 86 10.21 -8.90 0.13
N TYR A 87 10.83 -9.82 -0.61
CA TYR A 87 10.77 -11.26 -0.32
C TYR A 87 11.20 -11.57 1.11
N SER A 88 12.27 -10.93 1.60
CA SER A 88 12.87 -11.24 2.90
C SER A 88 12.31 -10.42 4.06
N GLY A 89 11.42 -9.45 3.85
CA GLY A 89 10.92 -8.54 4.90
C GLY A 89 11.78 -7.29 5.09
N GLY A 90 13.10 -7.38 4.91
CA GLY A 90 13.96 -6.21 4.66
C GLY A 90 14.02 -5.17 5.78
N ASN A 91 13.77 -5.54 7.03
CA ASN A 91 13.63 -4.61 8.17
C ASN A 91 12.56 -3.53 7.91
N ASN A 92 11.48 -3.87 7.22
CA ASN A 92 10.39 -2.96 6.88
C ASN A 92 9.06 -3.42 7.48
N GLY A 93 8.05 -2.56 7.40
CA GLY A 93 6.72 -2.88 7.88
C GLY A 93 5.73 -1.75 7.66
N MET A 94 4.56 -2.08 7.14
CA MET A 94 3.45 -1.12 7.03
C MET A 94 2.84 -0.89 8.41
N LEU A 95 2.40 0.33 8.69
CA LEU A 95 1.75 0.62 9.98
C LEU A 95 0.30 0.13 9.97
N ARG A 96 -0.24 -0.23 11.13
CA ARG A 96 -1.67 -0.51 11.32
C ARG A 96 -2.55 0.65 10.82
N SER A 97 -2.12 1.89 11.04
CA SER A 97 -2.81 3.08 10.53
C SER A 97 -2.91 3.13 9.00
N TYR A 98 -2.02 2.43 8.30
CA TYR A 98 -2.05 2.26 6.86
C TYR A 98 -3.10 1.20 6.47
N VAL A 99 -3.05 0.02 7.08
CA VAL A 99 -3.97 -1.09 6.82
C VAL A 99 -5.43 -0.71 7.15
N GLN A 100 -5.65 0.00 8.25
CA GLN A 100 -6.98 0.48 8.64
C GLN A 100 -7.55 1.59 7.73
N THR A 101 -6.74 2.23 6.90
CA THR A 101 -7.22 3.27 5.97
C THR A 101 -8.00 2.70 4.78
N PHE A 102 -7.73 1.44 4.41
CA PHE A 102 -8.47 0.77 3.33
C PHE A 102 -9.94 0.56 3.69
N LEU A 103 -10.81 0.57 2.69
CA LEU A 103 -12.23 0.31 2.89
C LEU A 103 -12.51 -1.19 2.80
N MET A 104 -13.72 -1.59 3.20
CA MET A 104 -14.30 -2.83 2.72
C MET A 104 -14.55 -2.75 1.20
N GLU A 105 -14.62 -3.88 0.49
CA GLU A 105 -14.98 -3.91 -0.95
C GLU A 105 -16.33 -3.24 -1.20
N ASN A 106 -17.27 -3.33 -0.26
CA ASN A 106 -18.55 -2.63 -0.33
C ASN A 106 -18.45 -1.10 -0.13
N GLY A 107 -17.25 -0.53 0.01
CA GLY A 107 -17.01 0.90 0.17
C GLY A 107 -17.25 1.46 1.57
N LEU A 108 -17.66 0.65 2.55
CA LEU A 108 -17.80 1.11 3.93
C LEU A 108 -16.45 1.12 4.67
N PRO A 109 -16.21 2.05 5.59
CA PRO A 109 -15.13 1.92 6.57
C PRO A 109 -15.30 0.64 7.40
N TRP A 110 -14.20 0.02 7.82
CA TRP A 110 -14.22 -1.26 8.55
C TRP A 110 -15.08 -1.22 9.83
N TYR A 111 -15.15 -0.06 10.49
CA TYR A 111 -15.90 0.15 11.73
C TYR A 111 -17.39 0.47 11.53
N ALA A 112 -17.84 0.68 10.29
CA ALA A 112 -19.22 1.05 10.01
C ALA A 112 -20.16 -0.16 10.21
N SER A 113 -21.41 0.10 10.58
CA SER A 113 -22.41 -0.96 10.67
C SER A 113 -22.59 -1.64 9.31
N ASN A 114 -22.69 -2.97 9.30
CA ASN A 114 -22.78 -3.80 8.09
C ASN A 114 -21.55 -3.70 7.17
N SER A 115 -20.39 -3.27 7.67
CA SER A 115 -19.12 -3.31 6.92
C SER A 115 -18.79 -4.74 6.47
N GLY A 116 -19.08 -5.73 7.32
CA GLY A 116 -18.70 -7.13 7.09
C GLY A 116 -17.25 -7.43 7.46
N PHE A 117 -16.57 -6.51 8.15
CA PHE A 117 -15.20 -6.70 8.63
C PHE A 117 -15.09 -7.95 9.51
N LYS A 118 -14.08 -8.80 9.23
CA LYS A 118 -13.93 -10.10 9.89
C LYS A 118 -13.20 -10.03 11.22
N GLY A 119 -12.47 -8.95 11.47
CA GLY A 119 -11.59 -8.79 12.64
C GLY A 119 -10.15 -8.58 12.21
N ASP A 120 -9.27 -8.24 13.15
CA ASP A 120 -7.83 -8.08 12.93
C ASP A 120 -6.98 -9.13 13.68
N SER A 121 -7.60 -10.21 14.19
CA SER A 121 -6.93 -11.32 14.89
C SER A 121 -5.84 -12.00 14.06
N ARG A 122 -6.02 -12.00 12.73
CA ARG A 122 -5.08 -12.51 11.71
C ARG A 122 -4.99 -11.51 10.57
N ILE A 123 -3.85 -11.46 9.88
CA ILE A 123 -3.70 -10.54 8.74
C ILE A 123 -4.66 -10.95 7.61
N GLN A 124 -4.84 -12.26 7.40
CA GLN A 124 -5.75 -12.82 6.40
C GLN A 124 -7.21 -12.41 6.66
N GLU A 125 -7.63 -12.39 7.92
CA GLU A 125 -8.99 -11.98 8.32
C GLU A 125 -9.16 -10.47 8.16
N GLU A 126 -8.14 -9.69 8.55
CA GLU A 126 -8.17 -8.24 8.41
C GLU A 126 -8.32 -7.81 6.95
N LYS A 127 -7.70 -8.57 6.06
CA LYS A 127 -7.79 -8.40 4.61
C LYS A 127 -9.13 -8.88 4.05
N GLU A 128 -9.80 -9.88 4.62
CA GLU A 128 -10.95 -10.50 3.97
C GLU A 128 -12.08 -9.51 3.63
N GLY A 129 -12.50 -9.48 2.36
CA GLY A 129 -13.55 -8.59 1.86
C GLY A 129 -13.18 -7.10 1.86
N ARG A 130 -11.89 -6.76 1.88
CA ARG A 130 -11.36 -5.39 1.79
C ARG A 130 -10.93 -5.02 0.39
N ASP A 131 -10.77 -3.71 0.17
CA ASP A 131 -10.13 -3.11 -1.01
C ASP A 131 -9.06 -4.00 -1.64
N GLN A 132 -9.17 -4.23 -2.95
CA GLN A 132 -8.34 -5.20 -3.64
C GLN A 132 -6.88 -4.78 -3.75
N ARG A 133 -6.57 -3.48 -3.56
CA ARG A 133 -5.18 -3.01 -3.41
C ARG A 133 -4.55 -3.56 -2.14
N LEU A 134 -5.32 -3.69 -1.06
CA LEU A 134 -4.85 -4.33 0.17
C LEU A 134 -4.64 -5.83 -0.05
N GLN A 135 -5.52 -6.50 -0.81
CA GLN A 135 -5.36 -7.91 -1.17
C GLN A 135 -4.05 -8.16 -1.91
N LEU A 136 -3.76 -7.32 -2.90
CA LEU A 136 -2.59 -7.45 -3.77
C LEU A 136 -1.29 -7.06 -3.10
N PHE A 137 -1.28 -5.97 -2.32
CA PHE A 137 -0.03 -5.29 -1.96
C PHE A 137 0.35 -5.38 -0.49
N LEU A 138 -0.39 -6.14 0.31
CA LEU A 138 0.01 -6.56 1.64
C LEU A 138 -0.02 -8.09 1.68
N PHE A 139 0.99 -8.75 2.24
CA PHE A 139 0.93 -10.19 2.46
C PHE A 139 -0.09 -10.53 3.56
N GLY A 140 -0.91 -11.55 3.34
CA GLY A 140 -1.59 -12.33 4.36
C GLY A 140 -1.02 -13.74 4.42
N GLU A 141 -1.34 -14.48 5.48
CA GLU A 141 -0.75 -15.79 5.78
C GLU A 141 -0.95 -16.80 4.64
N LYS A 142 -2.03 -16.68 3.86
CA LYS A 142 -2.37 -17.58 2.74
C LYS A 142 -1.92 -17.09 1.36
N ASP A 143 -1.32 -15.91 1.26
CA ASP A 143 -0.78 -15.43 -0.02
C ASP A 143 0.42 -16.26 -0.45
N LYS A 144 0.66 -16.37 -1.75
CA LYS A 144 1.78 -17.15 -2.27
C LYS A 144 3.09 -16.40 -2.10
N GLN A 145 4.07 -17.03 -1.47
CA GLN A 145 5.44 -16.54 -1.46
C GLN A 145 6.10 -16.82 -2.82
N ALA A 146 6.89 -15.88 -3.32
CA ALA A 146 7.61 -16.05 -4.58
C ALA A 146 8.71 -17.12 -4.45
N PRO A 147 9.08 -17.83 -5.54
CA PRO A 147 10.25 -18.70 -5.50
C PRO A 147 11.55 -17.88 -5.54
N ARG A 148 12.63 -18.40 -4.94
CA ARG A 148 13.99 -17.83 -5.07
C ARG A 148 14.85 -18.55 -6.10
N ALA A 149 15.86 -17.87 -6.61
CA ALA A 149 16.84 -18.45 -7.54
C ALA A 149 17.55 -19.70 -6.98
N ASP A 150 17.81 -19.72 -5.66
CA ASP A 150 18.46 -20.80 -4.92
C ASP A 150 17.47 -21.74 -4.20
N GLY A 151 16.15 -21.53 -4.39
CA GLY A 151 15.10 -22.36 -3.82
C GLY A 151 14.74 -23.58 -4.66
N ASP A 152 13.77 -24.36 -4.16
CA ASP A 152 13.21 -25.53 -4.88
C ASP A 152 12.25 -25.15 -6.03
N GLY A 153 11.99 -23.86 -6.20
CA GLY A 153 11.11 -23.32 -7.24
C GLY A 153 9.62 -23.35 -6.90
N THR A 154 9.26 -23.75 -5.68
CA THR A 154 7.86 -23.80 -5.24
C THR A 154 7.36 -22.44 -4.76
N MET A 155 6.04 -22.24 -4.82
CA MET A 155 5.36 -21.10 -4.20
C MET A 155 4.51 -21.55 -3.01
N PRO A 156 5.12 -21.73 -1.82
CA PRO A 156 4.36 -22.02 -0.62
C PRO A 156 3.47 -20.82 -0.23
N GLU A 157 2.55 -21.05 0.70
CA GLU A 157 1.90 -19.94 1.38
C GLU A 157 2.94 -19.14 2.19
N PHE A 158 2.71 -17.84 2.34
CA PHE A 158 3.59 -16.91 3.04
C PHE A 158 3.79 -17.32 4.50
N GLY A 159 2.73 -17.79 5.14
CA GLY A 159 2.74 -18.14 6.56
C GLY A 159 2.84 -16.89 7.43
N GLU A 160 3.46 -17.05 8.59
CA GLU A 160 3.54 -15.99 9.59
C GLU A 160 4.67 -14.98 9.26
N PRO A 161 4.47 -13.68 9.57
CA PRO A 161 5.54 -12.69 9.46
C PRO A 161 6.81 -13.05 10.24
N ALA A 162 7.97 -12.67 9.72
CA ALA A 162 9.27 -12.90 10.34
C ALA A 162 9.58 -11.85 11.42
N LEU A 163 8.86 -11.81 12.54
CA LEU A 163 9.01 -10.72 13.54
C LEU A 163 10.35 -10.72 14.29
N PHE A 164 10.84 -11.91 14.65
CA PHE A 164 11.97 -12.11 15.56
C PHE A 164 13.23 -12.64 14.86
N GLU A 165 13.26 -12.54 13.53
CA GLU A 165 14.43 -12.91 12.74
C GLU A 165 15.51 -11.82 12.80
N LEU A 166 16.63 -12.07 12.10
CA LEU A 166 17.73 -11.09 11.98
C LEU A 166 17.22 -9.74 11.46
N GLN A 167 17.88 -8.65 11.88
CA GLN A 167 17.44 -7.30 11.58
C GLN A 167 17.18 -7.08 10.09
N GLU A 168 18.00 -7.64 9.22
CA GLU A 168 17.94 -7.47 7.76
C GLU A 168 16.75 -8.16 7.10
N VAL A 169 16.10 -9.10 7.79
CA VAL A 169 15.04 -9.96 7.22
C VAL A 169 13.77 -10.01 8.09
N ARG A 170 13.65 -9.12 9.08
CA ARG A 170 12.46 -9.09 9.94
C ARG A 170 11.35 -8.20 9.40
N ASP A 171 10.11 -8.57 9.72
CA ASP A 171 8.92 -7.74 9.53
C ASP A 171 8.67 -6.89 10.78
N LEU A 172 9.07 -5.61 10.73
CA LEU A 172 9.06 -4.74 11.91
C LEU A 172 7.69 -4.56 12.56
N THR A 173 6.62 -4.65 11.77
CA THR A 173 5.25 -4.40 12.20
C THR A 173 4.35 -5.61 11.98
N GLY A 174 4.89 -6.73 11.50
CA GLY A 174 4.14 -7.88 10.99
C GLY A 174 3.41 -7.66 9.67
N TYR A 175 3.19 -6.42 9.24
CA TYR A 175 2.56 -6.12 7.94
C TYR A 175 3.61 -5.97 6.84
N ARG A 176 3.91 -7.06 6.12
CA ARG A 176 4.84 -7.07 4.99
C ARG A 176 4.18 -6.56 3.71
N ILE A 177 4.80 -5.57 3.06
CA ILE A 177 4.37 -5.09 1.74
C ILE A 177 4.64 -6.16 0.67
N ARG A 178 3.78 -6.23 -0.35
CA ARG A 178 3.90 -7.14 -1.50
C ARG A 178 4.05 -6.42 -2.85
N LYS A 179 3.78 -5.11 -2.91
CA LYS A 179 4.03 -4.30 -4.13
C LYS A 179 5.52 -4.31 -4.49
N CYS A 180 5.81 -4.39 -5.79
CA CYS A 180 7.16 -4.57 -6.37
C CYS A 180 7.79 -5.95 -6.13
N LEU A 181 7.05 -6.91 -5.55
CA LEU A 181 7.43 -8.32 -5.61
C LEU A 181 7.24 -8.85 -7.05
N THR A 182 8.06 -9.81 -7.43
CA THR A 182 7.91 -10.59 -8.66
C THR A 182 7.89 -12.08 -8.32
N TYR A 183 7.22 -12.88 -9.15
CA TYR A 183 7.27 -14.33 -9.05
C TYR A 183 8.32 -14.97 -9.97
N LYS A 184 9.08 -14.13 -10.71
CA LYS A 184 10.25 -14.56 -11.47
C LYS A 184 11.41 -14.84 -10.53
N LYS A 185 11.72 -16.12 -10.31
CA LYS A 185 12.74 -16.53 -9.33
C LYS A 185 14.15 -15.96 -9.58
N ASP A 186 14.51 -15.75 -10.83
CA ASP A 186 15.80 -15.19 -11.26
C ASP A 186 15.98 -13.71 -10.91
N GLN A 187 14.88 -13.02 -10.58
CA GLN A 187 14.88 -11.65 -10.06
C GLN A 187 14.99 -11.60 -8.52
N ILE A 188 14.92 -12.75 -7.83
CA ILE A 188 15.02 -12.85 -6.37
C ILE A 188 16.23 -13.71 -6.00
N ILE A 189 17.35 -13.05 -5.74
CA ILE A 189 18.62 -13.69 -5.40
C ILE A 189 18.99 -13.29 -3.97
N SER A 190 19.12 -14.30 -3.11
CA SER A 190 19.43 -14.12 -1.69
C SER A 190 20.70 -13.28 -1.48
N GLY A 191 20.61 -12.24 -0.64
CA GLY A 191 21.72 -11.36 -0.30
C GLY A 191 22.31 -10.58 -1.48
N SER A 192 21.55 -10.37 -2.57
CA SER A 192 22.09 -9.74 -3.77
C SER A 192 21.16 -8.73 -4.44
N ASP A 193 21.75 -7.63 -4.92
CA ASP A 193 21.06 -6.56 -5.65
C ASP A 193 21.09 -6.80 -7.16
N GLN A 194 20.53 -7.94 -7.58
CA GLN A 194 20.71 -8.47 -8.93
C GLN A 194 19.46 -8.39 -9.83
N SER A 195 18.38 -7.78 -9.34
CA SER A 195 17.15 -7.63 -10.11
C SER A 195 17.27 -6.54 -11.17
N THR A 196 16.55 -6.76 -12.27
CA THR A 196 16.42 -5.88 -13.44
C THR A 196 14.98 -5.44 -13.70
N THR A 197 14.06 -5.69 -12.75
CA THR A 197 12.70 -5.16 -12.86
C THR A 197 12.75 -3.63 -12.94
N GLY A 198 11.87 -3.00 -13.72
CA GLY A 198 11.82 -1.54 -13.81
C GLY A 198 11.40 -0.90 -12.49
N CYS A 199 11.68 0.41 -12.35
CA CYS A 199 11.20 1.21 -11.23
C CYS A 199 10.39 2.40 -11.75
N ILE A 200 9.07 2.38 -11.51
CA ILE A 200 8.16 3.45 -11.92
C ILE A 200 8.54 4.73 -11.17
N ILE A 201 8.67 5.84 -11.91
CA ILE A 201 8.93 7.17 -11.38
C ILE A 201 7.67 8.03 -11.48
N TYR A 202 6.97 7.98 -12.62
CA TYR A 202 5.69 8.69 -12.82
C TYR A 202 4.62 7.76 -13.39
N ARG A 203 3.46 7.77 -12.75
CA ARG A 203 2.30 6.94 -13.11
C ARG A 203 1.05 7.80 -13.29
N GLY A 204 0.30 7.55 -14.37
CA GLY A 204 -0.80 8.40 -14.84
C GLY A 204 -1.96 8.58 -13.87
N VAL A 205 -2.23 7.62 -12.96
CA VAL A 205 -3.26 7.79 -11.92
C VAL A 205 -3.01 8.98 -11.01
N GLU A 206 -1.77 9.44 -10.87
CA GLU A 206 -1.51 10.64 -10.07
C GLU A 206 -2.28 11.84 -10.62
N ALA A 207 -2.44 11.95 -11.94
CA ALA A 207 -3.22 12.99 -12.56
C ALA A 207 -4.71 12.90 -12.19
N TYR A 208 -5.28 11.69 -12.08
CA TYR A 208 -6.66 11.50 -11.65
C TYR A 208 -6.88 12.06 -10.23
N LEU A 209 -5.97 11.71 -9.32
CA LEU A 209 -6.01 12.11 -7.91
C LEU A 209 -5.71 13.61 -7.73
N ASN A 210 -4.75 14.15 -8.48
CA ASN A 210 -4.41 15.57 -8.48
C ASN A 210 -5.61 16.40 -8.96
N TYR A 211 -6.26 16.00 -10.05
CA TYR A 211 -7.48 16.66 -10.53
C TYR A 211 -8.60 16.58 -9.49
N LEU A 212 -8.86 15.40 -8.91
CA LEU A 212 -9.92 15.20 -7.91
C LEU A 212 -9.72 16.11 -6.70
N GLU A 213 -8.51 16.13 -6.11
CA GLU A 213 -8.21 16.96 -4.94
C GLU A 213 -8.30 18.45 -5.29
N ALA A 214 -7.70 18.87 -6.42
CA ALA A 214 -7.73 20.27 -6.83
C ALA A 214 -9.16 20.76 -7.12
N TYR A 215 -9.97 19.93 -7.78
CA TYR A 215 -11.36 20.24 -8.10
C TYR A 215 -12.20 20.42 -6.83
N TYR A 216 -12.04 19.53 -5.84
CA TYR A 216 -12.75 19.65 -4.58
C TYR A 216 -12.34 20.91 -3.82
N LEU A 217 -11.04 21.19 -3.72
CA LEU A 217 -10.55 22.41 -3.06
C LEU A 217 -11.04 23.70 -3.75
N ARG A 218 -11.19 23.67 -5.08
CA ARG A 218 -11.64 24.81 -5.88
C ARG A 218 -13.14 25.07 -5.79
N ASN A 219 -13.94 24.02 -5.73
CA ASN A 219 -15.39 24.08 -5.94
C ASN A 219 -16.23 23.62 -4.75
N GLY A 220 -15.64 22.96 -3.76
CA GLY A 220 -16.33 22.41 -2.58
C GLY A 220 -17.30 21.27 -2.90
N LYS A 221 -17.14 20.61 -4.06
CA LYS A 221 -18.02 19.53 -4.52
C LYS A 221 -17.26 18.56 -5.42
N VAL A 222 -17.85 17.39 -5.67
CA VAL A 222 -17.35 16.38 -6.60
C VAL A 222 -18.42 16.10 -7.66
N ASP A 223 -18.16 16.52 -8.89
CA ASP A 223 -18.98 16.24 -10.06
C ASP A 223 -18.13 16.24 -11.35
N GLY A 224 -18.75 15.98 -12.51
CA GLY A 224 -18.05 15.95 -13.80
C GLY A 224 -16.85 15.00 -13.82
N LYS A 225 -15.70 15.48 -14.32
CA LYS A 225 -14.46 14.69 -14.42
C LYS A 225 -13.94 14.23 -13.05
N ALA A 226 -14.10 15.03 -11.99
CA ALA A 226 -13.64 14.63 -10.66
C ALA A 226 -14.37 13.37 -10.18
N ALA A 227 -15.69 13.31 -10.35
CA ALA A 227 -16.49 12.12 -10.06
C ALA A 227 -16.08 10.92 -10.93
N GLN A 228 -15.90 11.14 -12.25
CA GLN A 228 -15.49 10.09 -13.18
C GLN A 228 -14.14 9.48 -12.82
N TYR A 229 -13.15 10.31 -12.50
CA TYR A 229 -11.81 9.86 -12.10
C TYR A 229 -11.84 9.11 -10.78
N TRP A 230 -12.57 9.59 -9.78
CA TRP A 230 -12.70 8.88 -8.52
C TRP A 230 -13.37 7.51 -8.71
N THR A 231 -14.46 7.46 -9.47
CA THR A 231 -15.13 6.20 -9.83
C THR A 231 -14.19 5.23 -10.55
N ALA A 232 -13.37 5.71 -11.50
CA ALA A 232 -12.42 4.86 -12.23
C ALA A 232 -11.36 4.24 -11.30
N ILE A 233 -10.77 5.05 -10.40
CA ILE A 233 -9.79 4.57 -9.42
C ILE A 233 -10.42 3.51 -8.50
N ARG A 234 -11.61 3.79 -7.97
CA ARG A 234 -12.33 2.87 -7.07
C ARG A 234 -12.70 1.56 -7.75
N LYS A 235 -13.17 1.63 -8.99
CA LYS A 235 -13.46 0.46 -9.81
C LYS A 235 -12.21 -0.42 -9.98
N ARG A 236 -11.06 0.18 -10.33
CA ARG A 236 -9.78 -0.55 -10.43
C ARG A 236 -9.31 -1.08 -9.07
N GLY A 237 -9.57 -0.37 -7.98
CA GLY A 237 -9.33 -0.84 -6.61
C GLY A 237 -10.29 -1.93 -6.13
N GLY A 238 -11.29 -2.33 -6.93
CA GLY A 238 -12.31 -3.31 -6.50
C GLY A 238 -13.15 -2.84 -5.32
N VAL A 239 -13.34 -1.52 -5.18
CA VAL A 239 -14.17 -0.91 -4.14
C VAL A 239 -15.43 -0.35 -4.77
N ASP A 240 -16.56 -0.45 -4.06
CA ASP A 240 -17.83 0.14 -4.47
C ASP A 240 -17.64 1.61 -4.88
N THR A 241 -18.06 1.92 -6.10
CA THR A 241 -17.91 3.23 -6.73
C THR A 241 -18.79 4.32 -6.12
N ASP A 242 -19.78 3.99 -5.28
CA ASP A 242 -20.55 4.96 -4.50
C ASP A 242 -19.69 5.53 -3.36
N TYR A 243 -18.84 6.51 -3.68
CA TYR A 243 -18.02 7.22 -2.70
C TYR A 243 -18.85 8.05 -1.72
N GLU A 244 -20.07 8.48 -2.08
CA GLU A 244 -20.98 9.18 -1.17
C GLU A 244 -21.42 8.27 -0.02
N LYS A 245 -21.63 6.97 -0.30
CA LYS A 245 -21.85 5.98 0.77
C LYS A 245 -20.67 5.89 1.73
N THR A 246 -19.43 5.92 1.22
CA THR A 246 -18.23 5.98 2.07
C THR A 246 -18.22 7.23 2.93
N ILE A 247 -18.45 8.40 2.33
CA ILE A 247 -18.43 9.71 3.01
C ILE A 247 -19.47 9.74 4.14
N ARG A 248 -20.72 9.34 3.85
CA ARG A 248 -21.81 9.30 4.86
C ARG A 248 -21.52 8.39 6.05
N ASN A 249 -20.69 7.35 5.87
CA ASN A 249 -20.35 6.39 6.92
C ASN A 249 -18.95 6.62 7.52
N THR A 250 -18.27 7.70 7.13
CA THR A 250 -16.96 8.07 7.67
C THR A 250 -17.14 8.81 8.99
N ASP A 251 -16.69 8.19 10.09
CA ASP A 251 -16.60 8.78 11.42
C ASP A 251 -15.16 9.26 11.65
N MET A 252 -14.95 10.57 11.51
CA MET A 252 -13.62 11.20 11.64
C MET A 252 -12.95 10.97 13.02
N SER A 253 -13.72 10.59 14.05
CA SER A 253 -13.17 10.24 15.36
C SER A 253 -12.49 8.86 15.38
N LYS A 254 -12.91 7.95 14.50
CA LYS A 254 -12.37 6.59 14.35
C LYS A 254 -11.25 6.51 13.30
N GLU A 255 -11.06 7.55 12.50
CA GLU A 255 -9.98 7.61 11.53
C GLU A 255 -8.62 7.81 12.19
N VAL A 256 -7.70 6.87 11.99
CA VAL A 256 -6.35 6.88 12.58
C VAL A 256 -5.30 7.55 11.68
N ASP A 257 -5.68 7.90 10.46
CA ASP A 257 -4.82 8.51 9.46
C ASP A 257 -4.64 10.02 9.71
N TRP A 258 -3.38 10.48 9.78
CA TRP A 258 -3.01 11.90 9.89
C TRP A 258 -3.57 12.80 8.78
N ALA A 259 -3.84 12.26 7.58
CA ALA A 259 -4.43 12.99 6.46
C ALA A 259 -5.80 13.60 6.79
N LYS A 260 -6.41 13.23 7.92
CA LYS A 260 -7.58 13.92 8.48
C LYS A 260 -7.31 15.34 8.97
N TYR A 261 -6.05 15.76 9.08
CA TYR A 261 -5.68 17.10 9.51
C TYR A 261 -5.19 17.99 8.36
N SER A 262 -5.48 19.28 8.47
CA SER A 262 -4.71 20.36 7.83
C SER A 262 -4.34 21.40 8.88
N GLY A 263 -3.05 21.47 9.20
CA GLY A 263 -2.58 22.13 10.42
C GLY A 263 -3.18 21.48 11.67
N SER A 264 -3.74 22.29 12.57
CA SER A 264 -4.42 21.82 13.78
C SER A 264 -5.91 21.52 13.58
N THR A 265 -6.44 21.62 12.35
CA THR A 265 -7.87 21.47 12.06
C THR A 265 -8.17 20.13 11.40
N LEU A 266 -9.31 19.53 11.76
CA LEU A 266 -9.84 18.40 11.00
C LEU A 266 -10.41 18.90 9.67
N VAL A 267 -10.13 18.17 8.59
CA VAL A 267 -10.82 18.34 7.31
C VAL A 267 -12.20 17.69 7.35
N ASP A 268 -13.06 18.03 6.39
CA ASP A 268 -14.33 17.34 6.22
C ASP A 268 -14.14 15.90 5.70
N ALA A 269 -15.19 15.09 5.83
CA ALA A 269 -15.16 13.68 5.44
C ALA A 269 -14.91 13.46 3.94
N THR A 270 -15.32 14.39 3.07
CA THR A 270 -15.10 14.29 1.63
C THR A 270 -13.62 14.47 1.30
N LEU A 271 -12.98 15.54 1.79
CA LEU A 271 -11.56 15.77 1.58
C LEU A 271 -10.72 14.64 2.19
N PHE A 272 -11.08 14.17 3.39
CA PHE A 272 -10.40 13.02 3.98
C PHE A 272 -10.48 11.78 3.10
N ASN A 273 -11.64 11.48 2.51
CA ASN A 273 -11.81 10.34 1.62
C ASN A 273 -11.04 10.47 0.30
N ILE A 274 -10.90 11.68 -0.25
CA ILE A 274 -10.01 11.95 -1.39
C ILE A 274 -8.55 11.65 -1.03
N ARG A 275 -8.10 12.10 0.16
CA ARG A 275 -6.74 11.84 0.66
C ARG A 275 -6.50 10.36 0.98
N ARG A 276 -7.51 9.67 1.51
CA ARG A 276 -7.52 8.21 1.70
C ARG A 276 -7.32 7.49 0.37
N GLU A 277 -8.07 7.88 -0.67
CA GLU A 277 -7.95 7.27 -2.00
C GLU A 277 -6.51 7.39 -2.53
N ARG A 278 -5.89 8.57 -2.36
CA ARG A 278 -4.48 8.80 -2.69
C ARG A 278 -3.53 7.92 -1.90
N ARG A 279 -3.73 7.79 -0.58
CA ARG A 279 -2.89 6.94 0.28
C ARG A 279 -2.98 5.47 -0.10
N CYS A 280 -4.19 4.95 -0.34
CA CYS A 280 -4.43 3.56 -0.69
C CYS A 280 -3.86 3.21 -2.07
N GLU A 281 -3.94 4.14 -3.02
CA GLU A 281 -3.39 3.98 -4.36
C GLU A 281 -1.86 3.85 -4.35
N PHE A 282 -1.18 4.78 -3.67
CA PHE A 282 0.28 4.89 -3.68
C PHE A 282 0.99 4.12 -2.55
N ILE A 283 0.47 2.95 -2.16
CA ILE A 283 1.16 2.06 -1.20
C ILE A 283 2.60 1.84 -1.64
N GLY A 284 3.58 2.15 -0.78
CA GLY A 284 4.99 1.87 -1.06
C GLY A 284 5.65 2.70 -2.18
N GLU A 285 4.98 3.73 -2.72
CA GLU A 285 5.48 4.51 -3.87
C GLU A 285 6.16 5.84 -3.48
N GLY A 286 6.52 6.03 -2.21
CA GLY A 286 7.29 7.19 -1.75
C GLY A 286 6.53 8.52 -1.61
N MET A 287 5.25 8.58 -1.99
CA MET A 287 4.46 9.83 -2.01
C MET A 287 4.01 10.34 -0.64
N ARG A 288 4.00 9.46 0.38
CA ARG A 288 3.29 9.71 1.63
C ARG A 288 3.88 10.86 2.46
N TRP A 289 5.20 11.01 2.46
CA TRP A 289 5.86 12.08 3.22
C TRP A 289 5.49 13.46 2.64
N ASP A 290 5.58 13.60 1.33
CA ASP A 290 5.27 14.85 0.63
C ASP A 290 3.79 15.22 0.77
N ASP A 291 2.90 14.23 0.71
CA ASP A 291 1.47 14.41 0.98
C ASP A 291 1.21 14.96 2.40
N LEU A 292 1.81 14.36 3.42
CA LEU A 292 1.65 14.82 4.80
C LEU A 292 2.22 16.22 5.02
N MET A 293 3.35 16.54 4.39
CA MET A 293 3.95 17.87 4.47
C MET A 293 3.08 18.93 3.79
N ARG A 294 2.66 18.72 2.53
CA ARG A 294 1.86 19.70 1.79
C ARG A 294 0.48 19.91 2.39
N TRP A 295 -0.08 18.89 3.06
CA TRP A 295 -1.32 19.01 3.82
C TRP A 295 -1.13 19.63 5.21
N ARG A 296 0.11 19.77 5.70
CA ARG A 296 0.40 20.10 7.11
C ARG A 296 -0.33 19.18 8.08
N ALA A 297 -0.31 17.89 7.78
CA ALA A 297 -1.09 16.87 8.48
C ALA A 297 -0.43 16.37 9.78
N MET A 298 0.68 16.98 10.22
CA MET A 298 1.51 16.51 11.34
C MET A 298 1.67 17.50 12.50
N ASP A 299 1.03 18.68 12.44
CA ASP A 299 1.18 19.72 13.48
C ASP A 299 0.79 19.22 14.89
N GLN A 300 -0.20 18.32 14.98
CA GLN A 300 -0.62 17.65 16.22
C GLN A 300 0.51 16.84 16.88
N LEU A 301 1.48 16.34 16.10
CA LEU A 301 2.60 15.54 16.61
C LEU A 301 3.63 16.38 17.37
N LEU A 302 3.55 17.71 17.27
CA LEU A 302 4.39 18.63 18.06
C LEU A 302 4.09 18.54 19.56
N THR A 303 2.85 18.17 19.92
CA THR A 303 2.40 18.10 21.31
C THR A 303 1.90 16.72 21.72
N THR A 304 1.57 15.85 20.77
CA THR A 304 1.02 14.51 21.03
C THR A 304 1.98 13.45 20.50
N LYS A 305 2.51 12.63 21.41
CA LYS A 305 3.36 11.49 21.03
C LYS A 305 2.54 10.48 20.22
N TYR A 306 3.15 9.97 19.15
CA TYR A 306 2.61 8.88 18.35
C TYR A 306 3.44 7.63 18.57
N ILE A 307 2.77 6.51 18.83
CA ILE A 307 3.38 5.19 18.90
C ILE A 307 2.96 4.45 17.62
N PRO A 308 3.90 4.13 16.71
CA PRO A 308 3.58 3.32 15.56
C PRO A 308 3.12 1.93 15.98
N GLU A 309 1.99 1.47 15.45
CA GLU A 309 1.42 0.16 15.73
C GLU A 309 1.62 -0.77 14.52
N GLY A 310 1.87 -2.05 14.82
CA GLY A 310 1.85 -3.14 13.85
C GLY A 310 0.57 -3.95 13.91
N PHE A 311 0.62 -5.17 13.37
CA PHE A 311 -0.51 -6.09 13.39
C PHE A 311 -0.87 -6.53 14.82
N ASN A 312 -2.08 -7.05 14.97
CA ASN A 312 -2.57 -7.52 16.26
C ASN A 312 -1.87 -8.84 16.66
N PHE A 313 -0.72 -8.72 17.30
CA PHE A 313 0.11 -9.84 17.71
C PHE A 313 -0.49 -10.65 18.88
N TRP A 314 -1.14 -9.97 19.82
CA TRP A 314 -1.47 -10.55 21.13
C TRP A 314 -2.75 -11.39 21.16
N ASP A 315 -3.57 -11.31 20.11
CA ASP A 315 -4.72 -12.19 19.95
C ASP A 315 -4.24 -13.58 19.46
N GLU A 316 -4.77 -14.07 18.34
CA GLU A 316 -4.48 -15.44 17.92
C GLU A 316 -3.05 -15.63 17.39
N ALA A 317 -2.42 -14.58 16.87
CA ALA A 317 -1.06 -14.65 16.33
C ALA A 317 -0.03 -15.15 17.36
N TYR A 318 -0.11 -14.71 18.60
CA TYR A 318 0.83 -15.05 19.67
C TYR A 318 1.01 -16.57 19.84
N ASP A 319 -0.07 -17.34 19.76
CA ASP A 319 -0.06 -18.78 20.00
C ASP A 319 0.82 -19.52 18.99
N ASP A 320 0.85 -19.07 17.73
CA ASP A 320 1.68 -19.68 16.69
C ASP A 320 3.17 -19.50 16.99
N TYR A 321 3.58 -18.29 17.37
CA TYR A 321 5.00 -18.00 17.67
C TYR A 321 5.51 -18.75 18.91
N VAL A 322 4.65 -18.98 19.90
CA VAL A 322 4.99 -19.77 21.10
C VAL A 322 5.05 -21.27 20.78
N ALA A 323 4.21 -21.73 19.85
CA ALA A 323 4.18 -23.12 19.40
C ALA A 323 5.44 -23.48 18.57
N MET A 324 5.98 -22.53 17.78
CA MET A 324 7.16 -22.75 16.94
C MET A 324 8.37 -23.27 17.74
N LYS A 325 9.01 -24.32 17.21
CA LYS A 325 10.21 -24.94 17.77
C LYS A 325 11.40 -24.83 16.84
N ASN A 326 12.60 -24.71 17.42
CA ASN A 326 13.86 -24.83 16.68
C ASN A 326 14.18 -26.31 16.38
N ASP A 327 15.29 -26.58 15.68
CA ASP A 327 15.74 -27.93 15.32
C ASP A 327 16.00 -28.87 16.52
N LYS A 328 16.06 -28.31 17.74
CA LYS A 328 16.24 -29.04 19.00
C LYS A 328 14.93 -29.28 19.75
N GLY A 329 13.79 -28.84 19.21
CA GLY A 329 12.48 -28.96 19.87
C GLY A 329 12.22 -27.92 20.97
N GLU A 330 13.08 -26.90 21.10
CA GLU A 330 12.92 -25.82 22.08
C GLU A 330 12.13 -24.66 21.46
N PRO A 331 11.46 -23.78 22.25
CA PRO A 331 10.81 -22.59 21.70
C PRO A 331 11.73 -21.80 20.76
N LYS A 332 11.26 -21.56 19.53
CA LYS A 332 12.06 -20.87 18.50
C LYS A 332 12.39 -19.44 18.90
N TYR A 333 11.41 -18.74 19.47
CA TYR A 333 11.53 -17.34 19.85
C TYR A 333 11.33 -17.13 21.35
N LYS A 334 12.06 -16.15 21.89
CA LYS A 334 11.82 -15.62 23.22
C LYS A 334 11.08 -14.30 23.11
N ILE A 335 9.81 -14.30 23.49
CA ILE A 335 8.96 -13.11 23.49
C ILE A 335 9.04 -12.44 24.87
N VAL A 336 9.30 -11.14 24.91
CA VAL A 336 9.42 -10.34 26.14
C VAL A 336 8.60 -9.06 25.97
N SER A 337 7.59 -8.88 26.83
CA SER A 337 6.65 -7.74 26.82
C SER A 337 6.47 -7.08 28.18
N ASP A 338 7.52 -7.14 29.01
CA ASP A 338 7.51 -6.63 30.39
C ASP A 338 7.81 -5.12 30.49
N GLY A 339 7.91 -4.41 29.37
CA GLY A 339 8.29 -3.00 29.30
C GLY A 339 9.75 -2.70 29.66
N SER A 340 10.59 -3.74 29.83
CA SER A 340 12.02 -3.58 30.08
C SER A 340 12.79 -3.12 28.84
N SER A 341 14.06 -2.75 28.99
CA SER A 341 14.96 -2.50 27.86
C SER A 341 15.25 -3.73 27.00
N THR A 342 14.79 -4.91 27.43
CA THR A 342 14.90 -6.16 26.68
C THR A 342 13.57 -6.60 26.04
N ALA A 343 12.50 -5.83 26.22
CA ALA A 343 11.22 -6.10 25.57
C ALA A 343 11.36 -6.03 24.05
N ASN A 344 10.83 -7.04 23.36
CA ASN A 344 10.81 -7.13 21.90
C ASN A 344 9.40 -7.09 21.32
N MET A 345 8.38 -7.03 22.18
CA MET A 345 6.98 -6.74 21.84
C MET A 345 6.42 -5.78 22.89
N SER A 346 5.51 -4.90 22.46
CA SER A 346 4.81 -3.93 23.32
C SER A 346 3.40 -4.36 23.67
#